data_AF-A0A6V7WL34-F1
#
_entry.id   AF-A0A6V7WL34-F1
#
_cell.length_a   1.000
_cell.length_b   1.000
_cell.length_c   1.000
_cell.angle_alpha   90.00
_cell.angle_beta   90.00
_cell.angle_gamma   90.00
#
_symmetry.space_group_name_H-M   'P 1'
#
loop_
_entity.id
_entity.type
_entity.pdbx_description
1 polymer ?
#
loop_
_entity_poly.entity_id
_entity_poly.type
_entity_poly.pdbx_seq_one_letter_code
_entity_poly.pdbx_strand_id
1 'polypeptide(L)'
;MSTIFRTKYLSEQQLSGFNKYKYACIDNSPISVYISHPFWNWIVEFYPRWLPPNVLTLGGFLILISSFILVSIYDYNFNSNTFGFKQEEAIPNWIWLVCSIATFLAHLLDGTDGKQARRTGSSGPTGELFDHGFDSWSTVPLTLTIFSIFGRGEYSISPYTMLCVLISVQLVFICSHWEKYNTGVLFLSWGYDASQYGLCIFHLFAFFANPKIFHSNLVEGLSLAYFIATTFFISCILSLASCLYNVYHAYIISKTGVQETVGSGLKPLISPFLLFSCTLIWGAYSPNKVLELDPRAFFWTMGVVFSNIAVYFFIFLI
;
A
#
# COMPACT_ATOMS: atom_id res chain seq x y z
N MET A 1 -1.91 36.20 11.10
CA MET A 1 -1.76 35.23 10.00
C MET A 1 -0.30 34.89 9.65
N SER A 2 0.74 35.53 10.22
CA SER A 2 2.14 35.33 9.83
C SER A 2 2.93 34.24 10.59
N THR A 3 2.33 33.56 11.57
CA THR A 3 2.99 32.55 12.42
C THR A 3 2.71 31.10 12.02
N ILE A 4 1.67 30.84 11.22
CA ILE A 4 1.29 29.46 10.82
C ILE A 4 2.30 28.85 9.83
N PHE A 5 3.03 29.67 9.07
CA PHE A 5 4.02 29.23 8.08
C PHE A 5 5.48 29.24 8.59
N ARG A 6 5.72 29.50 9.88
CA ARG A 6 7.10 29.56 10.45
C ARG A 6 7.60 28.24 11.04
N THR A 7 6.79 27.19 11.05
CA THR A 7 7.25 25.88 11.51
C THR A 7 8.21 25.31 10.47
N LYS A 8 9.52 25.29 10.78
CA LYS A 8 10.48 24.49 10.01
C LYS A 8 10.11 23.02 10.21
N TYR A 9 9.50 22.42 9.20
CA TYR A 9 9.07 21.01 9.21
C TYR A 9 10.27 20.04 9.26
N LEU A 10 11.41 20.46 8.71
CA LEU A 10 12.67 19.73 8.72
C LEU A 10 13.75 20.54 9.45
N SER A 11 14.53 19.86 10.28
CA SER A 11 15.75 20.42 10.87
C SER A 11 16.89 20.49 9.84
N GLU A 12 17.90 21.34 10.08
CA GLU A 12 19.08 21.42 9.21
C GLU A 12 19.86 20.11 9.16
N GLN A 13 19.83 19.33 10.24
CA GLN A 13 20.40 17.99 10.29
C GLN A 13 19.67 17.03 9.33
N GLN A 14 18.34 17.03 9.34
CA GLN A 14 17.53 16.24 8.41
C GLN A 14 17.81 16.65 6.96
N LEU A 15 17.89 17.95 6.66
CA LEU A 15 18.22 18.45 5.33
C LEU A 15 19.63 18.06 4.87
N SER A 16 20.59 17.92 5.79
CA SER A 16 21.97 17.53 5.45
C SER A 16 22.09 16.05 5.02
N GLY A 17 21.18 15.18 5.45
CA GLY A 17 21.11 13.77 5.06
C GLY A 17 20.86 13.60 3.55
N PHE A 18 19.94 14.40 3.01
CA PHE A 18 19.58 14.40 1.58
C PHE A 18 20.79 14.55 0.65
N ASN A 19 21.81 15.33 1.02
CA ASN A 19 22.99 15.52 0.17
C ASN A 19 23.95 14.33 0.15
N LYS A 20 23.85 13.41 1.12
CA LYS A 20 24.73 12.23 1.26
C LYS A 20 24.04 10.94 0.85
N TYR A 21 22.72 10.96 0.71
CA TYR A 21 21.91 9.79 0.44
C TYR A 21 22.23 9.14 -0.92
N LYS A 22 22.36 7.82 -0.92
CA LYS A 22 22.47 6.99 -2.13
C LYS A 22 21.42 5.91 -2.08
N TYR A 23 20.64 5.81 -3.16
CA TYR A 23 19.65 4.76 -3.31
C TYR A 23 20.32 3.38 -3.33
N ALA A 24 19.85 2.49 -2.46
CA ALA A 24 20.26 1.09 -2.42
C ALA A 24 19.01 0.23 -2.28
N CYS A 25 18.68 -0.49 -3.36
CA CYS A 25 17.56 -1.42 -3.41
C CYS A 25 18.00 -2.71 -4.08
N ILE A 26 17.59 -3.84 -3.52
CA ILE A 26 17.73 -5.16 -4.11
C ILE A 26 16.35 -5.68 -4.43
N ASP A 27 16.13 -5.95 -5.71
CA ASP A 27 14.94 -6.57 -6.24
C ASP A 27 15.36 -7.78 -7.08
N ASN A 28 15.09 -8.96 -6.54
CA ASN A 28 15.37 -10.25 -7.16
C ASN A 28 14.09 -11.08 -7.37
N SER A 29 12.92 -10.43 -7.33
CA SER A 29 11.64 -11.09 -7.60
C SER A 29 11.62 -11.63 -9.03
N PRO A 30 11.27 -12.91 -9.25
CA PRO A 30 11.17 -13.45 -10.61
C PRO A 30 10.21 -12.65 -11.50
N ILE A 31 9.08 -12.19 -10.96
CA ILE A 31 8.13 -11.37 -11.71
C ILE A 31 8.77 -10.04 -12.08
N SER A 32 9.44 -9.38 -11.13
CA SER A 32 10.07 -8.10 -11.42
C SER A 32 11.21 -8.24 -12.43
N VAL A 33 12.13 -9.18 -12.21
CA VAL A 33 13.32 -9.38 -13.04
C VAL A 33 12.97 -9.79 -14.47
N TYR A 34 12.00 -10.69 -14.65
CA TYR A 34 11.70 -11.27 -15.96
C TYR A 34 10.51 -10.64 -16.68
N ILE A 35 9.63 -9.92 -15.98
CA ILE A 35 8.42 -9.31 -16.57
C ILE A 35 8.45 -7.80 -16.40
N SER A 36 8.41 -7.30 -15.16
CA SER A 36 8.22 -5.87 -14.89
C SER A 36 9.39 -5.03 -15.40
N HIS A 37 10.63 -5.33 -15.01
CA HIS A 37 11.79 -4.54 -15.41
C HIS A 37 11.98 -4.48 -16.93
N PRO A 38 11.94 -5.59 -17.68
CA PRO A 38 11.98 -5.57 -19.14
C PRO A 38 10.85 -4.72 -19.75
N PHE A 39 9.61 -4.93 -19.30
CA PHE A 39 8.45 -4.18 -19.79
C PHE A 39 8.57 -2.68 -19.51
N TRP A 40 8.91 -2.30 -18.29
CA TRP A 40 9.08 -0.91 -17.89
C TRP A 40 10.29 -0.23 -18.55
N ASN A 41 11.38 -0.96 -18.79
CA ASN A 41 12.54 -0.46 -19.55
C ASN A 41 12.15 -0.18 -21.01
N TRP A 42 11.27 -0.97 -21.59
CA TRP A 42 10.74 -0.70 -22.92
C TRP A 42 9.77 0.49 -22.92
N ILE A 43 8.82 0.55 -21.97
CA ILE A 43 7.83 1.64 -21.88
C ILE A 43 8.50 3.01 -21.66
N VAL A 44 9.49 3.09 -20.77
CA VAL A 44 10.11 4.38 -20.42
C VAL A 44 10.77 5.05 -21.62
N GLU A 45 11.15 4.31 -22.67
CA GLU A 45 11.74 4.88 -23.89
C GLU A 45 10.78 5.79 -24.65
N PHE A 46 9.48 5.52 -24.56
CA PHE A 46 8.42 6.30 -25.20
C PHE A 46 8.09 7.60 -24.46
N TYR A 47 8.48 7.73 -23.19
CA TYR A 47 8.28 8.98 -22.46
C TYR A 47 9.15 10.10 -23.04
N PRO A 48 8.61 11.32 -23.20
CA PRO A 48 9.43 12.44 -23.61
C PRO A 48 10.41 12.81 -22.49
N ARG A 49 11.62 13.25 -22.86
CA ARG A 49 12.69 13.60 -21.89
C ARG A 49 12.35 14.79 -20.99
N TRP A 50 11.41 15.63 -21.40
CA TRP A 50 10.94 16.76 -20.58
C TRP A 50 9.94 16.35 -19.51
N LEU A 51 9.36 15.14 -19.57
CA LEU A 51 8.38 14.67 -18.59
C LEU A 51 9.07 14.37 -17.27
N PRO A 52 8.76 15.11 -16.19
CA PRO A 52 9.38 14.87 -14.90
C PRO A 52 8.91 13.53 -14.29
N PRO A 53 9.81 12.74 -13.68
CA PRO A 53 9.46 11.47 -13.05
C PRO A 53 8.31 11.58 -12.04
N ASN A 54 8.33 12.58 -11.16
CA ASN A 54 7.31 12.77 -10.14
C ASN A 54 5.90 13.02 -10.72
N VAL A 55 5.79 13.44 -11.99
CA VAL A 55 4.49 13.55 -12.67
C VAL A 55 3.92 12.17 -12.99
N LEU A 56 4.78 11.18 -13.27
CA LEU A 56 4.36 9.79 -13.45
C LEU A 56 3.80 9.23 -12.14
N THR A 57 4.55 9.34 -11.05
CA THR A 57 4.12 8.93 -9.70
C THR A 57 2.78 9.57 -9.33
N LEU A 58 2.69 10.91 -9.44
CA LEU A 58 1.46 11.64 -9.12
C LEU A 58 0.30 11.25 -10.04
N GLY A 59 0.56 11.08 -11.33
CA GLY A 59 -0.44 10.66 -12.31
C GLY A 59 -1.01 9.28 -11.98
N GLY A 60 -0.14 8.31 -11.68
CA GLY A 60 -0.54 6.98 -11.25
C GLY A 60 -1.39 7.00 -9.98
N PHE A 61 -0.94 7.76 -8.98
CA PHE A 61 -1.70 7.94 -7.74
C PHE A 61 -3.07 8.60 -7.97
N LEU A 62 -3.16 9.65 -8.79
CA LEU A 62 -4.44 10.31 -9.08
C LEU A 62 -5.42 9.41 -9.83
N ILE A 63 -4.92 8.56 -10.74
CA ILE A 63 -5.74 7.55 -11.42
C ILE A 63 -6.31 6.56 -10.39
N LEU A 64 -5.49 6.08 -9.47
CA LEU A 64 -5.89 5.17 -8.41
C LEU A 64 -6.90 5.80 -7.43
N ILE A 65 -6.67 7.05 -7.02
CA ILE A 65 -7.62 7.78 -6.17
C ILE A 65 -8.95 8.03 -6.91
N SER A 66 -8.90 8.33 -8.20
CA SER A 66 -10.12 8.54 -9.00
C SER A 66 -10.98 7.29 -9.08
N SER A 67 -10.37 6.11 -9.28
CA SER A 67 -11.12 4.84 -9.29
C SER A 67 -11.68 4.51 -7.90
N PHE A 68 -10.94 4.78 -6.83
CA PHE A 68 -11.43 4.64 -5.46
C PHE A 68 -12.60 5.57 -5.14
N ILE A 69 -12.54 6.84 -5.54
CA ILE A 69 -13.64 7.80 -5.37
C ILE A 69 -14.86 7.32 -6.14
N LEU A 70 -14.67 6.87 -7.39
CA LEU A 70 -15.75 6.31 -8.20
C LEU A 70 -16.44 5.14 -7.49
N VAL A 71 -15.68 4.16 -6.99
CA VAL A 71 -16.23 3.06 -6.18
C VAL A 71 -16.94 3.59 -4.92
N SER A 72 -16.38 4.59 -4.25
CA SER A 72 -16.96 5.17 -3.03
C SER A 72 -18.29 5.89 -3.27
N ILE A 73 -18.52 6.43 -4.47
CA ILE A 73 -19.79 7.04 -4.87
C ILE A 73 -20.88 5.96 -4.99
N TYR A 74 -20.54 4.79 -5.54
CA TYR A 74 -21.48 3.67 -5.69
C TYR A 74 -21.66 2.84 -4.42
N ASP A 75 -20.66 2.80 -3.54
CA ASP A 75 -20.65 1.92 -2.38
C ASP A 75 -19.91 2.53 -1.18
N TYR A 76 -20.45 3.61 -0.62
CA TYR A 76 -19.79 4.29 0.50
C TYR A 76 -19.59 3.35 1.72
N ASN A 77 -20.58 2.52 2.06
CA ASN A 77 -20.61 1.73 3.31
C ASN A 77 -20.20 0.26 3.17
N PHE A 78 -19.71 -0.17 2.00
CA PHE A 78 -19.43 -1.57 1.67
C PHE A 78 -20.67 -2.47 1.69
N ASN A 79 -21.84 -1.93 1.33
CA ASN A 79 -23.12 -2.65 1.34
C ASN A 79 -23.62 -3.02 -0.06
N SER A 80 -23.18 -2.31 -1.11
CA SER A 80 -23.79 -2.41 -2.44
C SER A 80 -23.70 -3.82 -3.04
N ASN A 81 -22.63 -4.56 -2.71
CA ASN A 81 -22.47 -5.97 -3.09
C ASN A 81 -22.66 -6.95 -1.95
N THR A 82 -23.34 -6.57 -0.86
CA THR A 82 -23.69 -7.49 0.23
C THR A 82 -24.75 -8.50 -0.23
N PHE A 83 -24.63 -9.75 0.20
CA PHE A 83 -25.65 -10.77 -0.05
C PHE A 83 -27.02 -10.34 0.48
N GLY A 84 -28.06 -10.46 -0.35
CA GLY A 84 -29.42 -10.07 0.01
C GLY A 84 -29.69 -8.55 0.03
N PHE A 85 -28.68 -7.72 -0.24
CA PHE A 85 -28.88 -6.29 -0.45
C PHE A 85 -29.59 -6.01 -1.78
N LYS A 86 -30.25 -4.86 -1.89
CA LYS A 86 -31.05 -4.51 -3.08
C LYS A 86 -30.18 -4.57 -4.34
N GLN A 87 -30.51 -5.49 -5.23
CA GLN A 87 -29.69 -5.77 -6.42
C GLN A 87 -29.62 -4.58 -7.39
N GLU A 88 -30.59 -3.66 -7.32
CA GLU A 88 -30.62 -2.40 -8.07
C GLU A 88 -29.55 -1.39 -7.60
N GLU A 89 -29.02 -1.57 -6.39
CA GLU A 89 -27.96 -0.74 -5.80
C GLU A 89 -26.57 -1.38 -5.94
N ALA A 90 -26.45 -2.51 -6.65
CA ALA A 90 -25.17 -3.19 -6.88
C ALA A 90 -24.23 -2.35 -7.75
N ILE A 91 -22.92 -2.51 -7.51
CA ILE A 91 -21.90 -1.75 -8.26
C ILE A 91 -21.87 -2.26 -9.71
N PRO A 92 -22.04 -1.39 -10.72
CA PRO A 92 -21.99 -1.82 -12.12
C PRO A 92 -20.64 -2.44 -12.47
N ASN A 93 -20.65 -3.58 -13.17
CA ASN A 93 -19.42 -4.34 -13.46
C ASN A 93 -18.33 -3.52 -14.19
N TRP A 94 -18.70 -2.55 -15.05
CA TRP A 94 -17.72 -1.71 -15.76
C TRP A 94 -16.83 -0.90 -14.82
N ILE A 95 -17.27 -0.64 -13.58
CA ILE A 95 -16.46 -0.01 -12.54
C ILE A 95 -15.23 -0.87 -12.21
N TRP A 96 -15.38 -2.20 -12.22
CA TRP A 96 -14.26 -3.13 -12.00
C TRP A 96 -13.26 -3.13 -13.14
N LEU A 97 -13.73 -2.92 -14.38
CA LEU A 97 -12.82 -2.71 -15.51
C LEU A 97 -12.01 -1.42 -15.33
N VAL A 98 -12.65 -0.34 -14.86
CA VAL A 98 -11.95 0.91 -14.52
C VAL A 98 -10.94 0.68 -13.40
N CYS A 99 -11.28 -0.04 -12.33
CA CYS A 99 -10.35 -0.38 -11.25
C CYS A 99 -9.16 -1.23 -11.74
N SER A 100 -9.39 -2.17 -12.65
CA SER A 100 -8.34 -2.99 -13.25
C SER A 100 -7.36 -2.14 -14.04
N ILE A 101 -7.87 -1.32 -14.96
CA ILE A 101 -7.06 -0.39 -15.77
C ILE A 101 -6.32 0.61 -14.86
N ALA A 102 -7.00 1.16 -13.85
CA ALA A 102 -6.42 2.10 -12.91
C ALA A 102 -5.27 1.48 -12.11
N THR A 103 -5.46 0.27 -11.58
CA THR A 103 -4.42 -0.46 -10.84
C THR A 103 -3.21 -0.74 -11.73
N PHE A 104 -3.45 -1.21 -12.96
CA PHE A 104 -2.37 -1.46 -13.92
C PHE A 104 -1.59 -0.18 -14.28
N LEU A 105 -2.29 0.90 -14.62
CA LEU A 105 -1.66 2.16 -14.97
C LEU A 105 -0.93 2.79 -13.79
N ALA A 106 -1.49 2.71 -12.58
CA ALA A 106 -0.83 3.19 -11.38
C ALA A 106 0.48 2.43 -11.15
N HIS A 107 0.46 1.10 -11.17
CA HIS A 107 1.65 0.27 -11.01
C HIS A 107 2.69 0.47 -12.14
N LEU A 108 2.23 0.69 -13.37
CA LEU A 108 3.11 0.99 -14.49
C LEU A 108 3.82 2.34 -14.34
N LEU A 109 3.07 3.39 -13.99
CA LEU A 109 3.61 4.74 -13.87
C LEU A 109 4.58 4.84 -12.69
N ASP A 110 4.25 4.17 -11.59
CA ASP A 110 5.10 3.95 -10.43
C ASP A 110 6.41 3.24 -10.82
N GLY A 111 6.34 2.01 -11.35
CA GLY A 111 7.53 1.23 -11.71
C GLY A 111 8.41 1.84 -12.82
N THR A 112 7.90 2.83 -13.57
CA THR A 112 8.66 3.55 -14.61
C THR A 112 9.24 4.89 -14.15
N ASP A 113 8.86 5.42 -12.99
CA ASP A 113 9.30 6.75 -12.54
C ASP A 113 10.81 6.80 -12.25
N GLY A 114 11.36 5.81 -11.54
CA GLY A 114 12.77 5.74 -11.21
C GLY A 114 13.62 5.45 -12.45
N LYS A 115 13.04 4.73 -13.42
CA LYS A 115 13.67 4.53 -14.74
C LYS A 115 13.73 5.84 -15.50
N GLN A 116 12.65 6.61 -15.49
CA GLN A 116 12.62 7.94 -16.11
C GLN A 116 13.61 8.87 -15.38
N ALA A 117 13.69 8.84 -14.05
CA ALA A 117 14.59 9.66 -13.26
C ALA A 117 16.06 9.39 -13.59
N ARG A 118 16.43 8.11 -13.75
CA ARG A 118 17.78 7.73 -14.21
C ARG A 118 18.03 8.22 -15.63
N ARG A 119 17.04 8.10 -16.52
CA ARG A 119 17.12 8.53 -17.92
C ARG A 119 17.25 10.05 -18.06
N THR A 120 16.62 10.85 -17.21
CA THR A 120 16.68 12.32 -17.23
C THR A 120 17.77 12.91 -16.34
N GLY A 121 18.52 12.07 -15.59
CA GLY A 121 19.54 12.54 -14.66
C GLY A 121 18.97 13.26 -13.44
N SER A 122 17.71 12.98 -13.09
CA SER A 122 16.98 13.64 -12.00
C SER A 122 16.70 12.69 -10.82
N SER A 123 17.45 11.60 -10.70
CA SER A 123 17.40 10.71 -9.53
C SER A 123 17.86 11.45 -8.27
N GLY A 124 17.11 11.31 -7.19
CA GLY A 124 17.47 11.93 -5.92
C GLY A 124 16.54 11.50 -4.77
N PRO A 125 16.94 11.76 -3.53
CA PRO A 125 16.20 11.40 -2.33
C PRO A 125 14.80 12.00 -2.26
N THR A 126 14.60 13.21 -2.81
CA THR A 126 13.28 13.85 -2.85
C THR A 126 12.33 13.14 -3.81
N GLY A 127 12.84 12.55 -4.89
CA GLY A 127 12.03 11.73 -5.81
C GLY A 127 11.59 10.45 -5.12
N GLU A 128 12.50 9.76 -4.44
CA GLU A 128 12.17 8.55 -3.68
C GLU A 128 11.21 8.82 -2.52
N LEU A 129 11.39 9.92 -1.78
CA LEU A 129 10.44 10.33 -0.74
C LEU A 129 9.03 10.57 -1.31
N PHE A 130 8.95 11.14 -2.51
CA PHE A 130 7.70 11.42 -3.20
C PHE A 130 7.01 10.12 -3.63
N ASP A 131 7.78 9.23 -4.26
CA ASP A 131 7.38 7.89 -4.68
C ASP A 131 6.82 7.06 -3.52
N HIS A 132 7.66 6.74 -2.54
CA HIS A 132 7.26 5.93 -1.40
C HIS A 132 6.15 6.59 -0.56
N GLY A 133 6.10 7.93 -0.56
CA GLY A 133 5.02 8.69 0.07
C GLY A 133 3.66 8.38 -0.55
N PHE A 134 3.55 8.35 -1.88
CA PHE A 134 2.32 7.97 -2.55
C PHE A 134 2.05 6.46 -2.47
N ASP A 135 3.06 5.60 -2.49
CA ASP A 135 2.88 4.18 -2.23
C ASP A 135 2.22 3.90 -0.88
N SER A 136 2.65 4.61 0.17
CA SER A 136 2.06 4.46 1.51
C SER A 136 0.56 4.77 1.51
N TRP A 137 0.15 5.79 0.75
CA TRP A 137 -1.24 6.15 0.55
C TRP A 137 -2.00 5.13 -0.28
N SER A 138 -1.39 4.61 -1.35
CA SER A 138 -1.98 3.66 -2.29
C SER A 138 -2.47 2.36 -1.62
N THR A 139 -1.91 2.02 -0.46
CA THR A 139 -2.38 0.89 0.37
C THR A 139 -3.88 0.93 0.67
N VAL A 140 -4.45 2.13 0.85
CA VAL A 140 -5.87 2.35 1.18
C VAL A 140 -6.78 2.08 -0.03
N PRO A 141 -6.71 2.84 -1.14
CA PRO A 141 -7.61 2.64 -2.28
C PRO A 141 -7.49 1.23 -2.88
N LEU A 142 -6.29 0.65 -2.94
CA LEU A 142 -6.10 -0.72 -3.43
C LEU A 142 -6.85 -1.73 -2.57
N THR A 143 -6.76 -1.61 -1.24
CA THR A 143 -7.40 -2.56 -0.32
C THR A 143 -8.93 -2.36 -0.27
N LEU A 144 -9.41 -1.11 -0.17
CA LEU A 144 -10.82 -0.82 0.04
C LEU A 144 -11.69 -1.13 -1.19
N THR A 145 -11.12 -1.02 -2.40
CA THR A 145 -11.86 -1.43 -3.62
C THR A 145 -12.10 -2.94 -3.65
N ILE A 146 -11.20 -3.76 -3.09
CA ILE A 146 -11.42 -5.21 -2.91
C ILE A 146 -12.54 -5.48 -1.91
N PHE A 147 -12.60 -4.75 -0.79
CA PHE A 147 -13.72 -4.89 0.16
C PHE A 147 -15.07 -4.60 -0.51
N SER A 148 -15.11 -3.63 -1.42
CA SER A 148 -16.33 -3.26 -2.15
C SER A 148 -16.79 -4.36 -3.14
N ILE A 149 -15.91 -5.24 -3.61
CA ILE A 149 -16.28 -6.41 -4.43
C ILE A 149 -17.08 -7.42 -3.61
N PHE A 150 -16.66 -7.67 -2.36
CA PHE A 150 -17.29 -8.65 -1.49
C PHE A 150 -18.46 -8.07 -0.67
N GLY A 151 -18.53 -6.75 -0.50
CA GLY A 151 -19.43 -6.10 0.44
C GLY A 151 -19.11 -6.50 1.89
N ARG A 152 -20.11 -6.44 2.79
CA ARG A 152 -20.01 -6.90 4.19
C ARG A 152 -21.20 -7.77 4.58
N GLY A 153 -21.07 -8.63 5.59
CA GLY A 153 -22.16 -9.50 6.04
C GLY A 153 -22.03 -10.95 5.59
N GLU A 154 -23.14 -11.62 5.27
CA GLU A 154 -23.13 -13.04 4.88
C GLU A 154 -22.22 -13.28 3.65
N TYR A 155 -21.39 -14.32 3.70
CA TYR A 155 -20.31 -14.63 2.74
C TYR A 155 -19.17 -13.61 2.65
N SER A 156 -19.20 -12.51 3.41
CA SER A 156 -18.12 -11.54 3.50
C SER A 156 -17.47 -11.52 4.89
N ILE A 157 -16.50 -10.62 5.06
CA ILE A 157 -15.80 -10.36 6.33
C ILE A 157 -16.44 -9.16 7.04
N SER A 158 -16.30 -9.10 8.37
CA SER A 158 -16.79 -7.96 9.15
C SER A 158 -15.92 -6.71 8.93
N PRO A 159 -16.44 -5.49 9.18
CA PRO A 159 -15.62 -4.27 9.17
C PRO A 159 -14.40 -4.34 10.08
N TYR A 160 -14.49 -5.04 11.21
CA TYR A 160 -13.33 -5.30 12.07
C TYR A 160 -12.27 -6.17 11.39
N THR A 161 -12.68 -7.25 10.70
CA THR A 161 -11.75 -8.07 9.93
C THR A 161 -11.17 -7.28 8.73
N MET A 162 -11.96 -6.42 8.08
CA MET A 162 -11.48 -5.48 7.05
C MET A 162 -10.40 -4.55 7.60
N LEU A 163 -10.59 -4.00 8.81
CA LEU A 163 -9.56 -3.20 9.49
C LEU A 163 -8.27 -3.99 9.66
N CYS A 164 -8.35 -5.23 10.15
CA CYS A 164 -7.18 -6.09 10.30
C CYS A 164 -6.47 -6.39 8.98
N VAL A 165 -7.22 -6.58 7.88
CA VAL A 165 -6.64 -6.77 6.54
C VAL A 165 -5.92 -5.51 6.08
N LEU A 166 -6.52 -4.32 6.26
CA LEU A 166 -5.86 -3.06 5.91
C LEU A 166 -4.57 -2.85 6.72
N ILE A 167 -4.60 -3.15 8.03
CA ILE A 167 -3.41 -3.08 8.89
C ILE A 167 -2.35 -4.08 8.42
N SER A 168 -2.71 -5.29 7.97
CA SER A 168 -1.73 -6.28 7.50
C SER A 168 -1.02 -5.82 6.23
N VAL A 169 -1.74 -5.19 5.29
CA VAL A 169 -1.15 -4.57 4.08
C VAL A 169 -0.17 -3.46 4.46
N GLN A 170 -0.57 -2.58 5.37
CA GLN A 170 0.27 -1.47 5.84
C GLN A 170 1.48 -1.94 6.67
N LEU A 171 1.33 -3.05 7.41
CA LEU A 171 2.44 -3.70 8.11
C LEU A 171 3.49 -4.23 7.13
N VAL A 172 3.08 -4.90 6.05
CA VAL A 172 4.01 -5.34 4.99
C VAL A 172 4.81 -4.15 4.47
N PHE A 173 4.11 -3.06 4.12
CA PHE A 173 4.73 -1.86 3.58
C PHE A 173 5.74 -1.22 4.55
N ILE A 174 5.36 -0.99 5.80
CA ILE A 174 6.25 -0.34 6.78
C ILE A 174 7.43 -1.24 7.17
N CYS A 175 7.25 -2.56 7.14
CA CYS A 175 8.31 -3.50 7.46
C CYS A 175 9.44 -3.51 6.44
N SER A 176 9.17 -3.44 5.14
CA SER A 176 10.23 -3.30 4.13
C SER A 176 11.08 -2.04 4.35
N HIS A 177 10.47 -0.96 4.82
CA HIS A 177 11.17 0.28 5.13
C HIS A 177 11.92 0.21 6.48
N TRP A 178 11.35 -0.47 7.47
CA TRP A 178 12.04 -0.79 8.73
C TRP A 178 13.26 -1.68 8.48
N GLU A 179 13.18 -2.59 7.52
CA GLU A 179 14.32 -3.37 7.04
C GLU A 179 15.42 -2.45 6.54
N LYS A 180 15.09 -1.56 5.59
CA LYS A 180 16.03 -0.57 5.03
C LYS A 180 16.67 0.29 6.11
N TYR A 181 15.90 0.74 7.11
CA TYR A 181 16.43 1.51 8.22
C TYR A 181 17.52 0.78 9.01
N ASN A 182 17.38 -0.54 9.12
CA ASN A 182 18.30 -1.38 9.89
C ASN A 182 19.46 -1.94 9.06
N THR A 183 19.27 -2.16 7.77
CA THR A 183 20.26 -2.81 6.89
C THR A 183 20.95 -1.84 5.93
N GLY A 184 20.39 -0.65 5.73
CA GLY A 184 20.83 0.33 4.73
C GLY A 184 20.39 0.00 3.30
N VAL A 185 19.67 -1.10 3.08
CA VAL A 185 19.25 -1.58 1.76
C VAL A 185 17.76 -1.90 1.78
N LEU A 186 17.02 -1.37 0.81
CA LEU A 186 15.63 -1.76 0.60
C LEU A 186 15.59 -3.11 -0.10
N PHE A 187 14.99 -4.11 0.53
CA PHE A 187 14.70 -5.38 -0.12
C PHE A 187 13.25 -5.38 -0.57
N LEU A 188 13.03 -5.41 -1.89
CA LEU A 188 11.68 -5.46 -2.42
C LEU A 188 11.12 -6.88 -2.27
N SER A 189 9.96 -7.00 -1.63
CA SER A 189 9.30 -8.29 -1.45
C SER A 189 8.92 -8.89 -2.81
N TRP A 190 9.12 -10.19 -2.98
CA TRP A 190 8.64 -10.91 -4.16
C TRP A 190 7.13 -10.79 -4.34
N GLY A 191 6.40 -10.58 -3.25
CA GLY A 191 4.97 -10.36 -3.25
C GLY A 191 4.54 -9.01 -3.80
N TYR A 192 5.43 -8.00 -3.92
CA TYR A 192 5.04 -6.64 -4.32
C TYR A 192 4.42 -6.62 -5.73
N ASP A 193 5.21 -6.85 -6.77
CA ASP A 193 4.69 -6.90 -8.16
C ASP A 193 3.61 -7.97 -8.34
N ALA A 194 3.79 -9.14 -7.70
CA ALA A 194 2.82 -10.23 -7.74
C ALA A 194 1.43 -9.76 -7.25
N SER A 195 1.40 -8.99 -6.17
CA SER A 195 0.17 -8.44 -5.60
C SER A 195 -0.45 -7.38 -6.49
N GLN A 196 0.34 -6.51 -7.12
CA GLN A 196 -0.16 -5.46 -8.02
C GLN A 196 -0.79 -6.04 -9.29
N TYR A 197 -0.11 -6.97 -9.96
CA TYR A 197 -0.70 -7.71 -11.07
C TYR A 197 -1.89 -8.57 -10.62
N GLY A 198 -1.80 -9.20 -9.45
CA GLY A 198 -2.88 -9.98 -8.86
C GLY A 198 -4.15 -9.16 -8.63
N LEU A 199 -4.03 -7.96 -8.08
CA LEU A 199 -5.14 -7.02 -7.89
C LEU A 199 -5.73 -6.60 -9.24
N CYS A 200 -4.90 -6.20 -10.20
CA CYS A 200 -5.34 -5.87 -11.56
C CYS A 200 -6.15 -7.01 -12.20
N ILE A 201 -5.63 -8.25 -12.13
CA ILE A 201 -6.31 -9.45 -12.65
C ILE A 201 -7.59 -9.73 -11.88
N PHE A 202 -7.61 -9.53 -10.57
CA PHE A 202 -8.78 -9.76 -9.74
C PHE A 202 -9.91 -8.77 -10.05
N HIS A 203 -9.60 -7.48 -10.25
CA HIS A 203 -10.58 -6.50 -10.74
C HIS A 203 -11.07 -6.85 -12.14
N LEU A 204 -10.19 -7.33 -13.03
CA LEU A 204 -10.59 -7.78 -14.37
C LEU A 204 -11.50 -9.01 -14.31
N PHE A 205 -11.22 -9.93 -13.40
CA PHE A 205 -12.09 -11.07 -13.13
C PHE A 205 -13.45 -10.60 -12.62
N ALA A 206 -13.49 -9.66 -11.68
CA ALA A 206 -14.74 -9.09 -11.16
C ALA A 206 -15.59 -8.39 -12.24
N PHE A 207 -14.96 -7.80 -13.26
CA PHE A 207 -15.67 -7.23 -14.42
C PHE A 207 -16.46 -8.31 -15.20
N PHE A 208 -15.86 -9.47 -15.44
CA PHE A 208 -16.52 -10.57 -16.18
C PHE A 208 -17.39 -11.46 -15.29
N ALA A 209 -17.09 -11.52 -14.00
CA ALA A 209 -17.77 -12.40 -13.06
C ALA A 209 -19.23 -11.97 -12.83
N ASN A 210 -20.09 -12.97 -12.61
CA ASN A 210 -21.38 -12.71 -12.00
C ASN A 210 -21.16 -12.38 -10.51
N PRO A 211 -21.71 -11.27 -9.97
CA PRO A 211 -21.51 -10.90 -8.56
C PRO A 211 -21.82 -12.00 -7.55
N LYS A 212 -22.75 -12.93 -7.88
CA LYS A 212 -23.08 -14.09 -7.04
C LYS A 212 -21.90 -15.01 -6.75
N ILE A 213 -20.86 -15.03 -7.59
CA ILE A 213 -19.64 -15.82 -7.34
C ILE A 213 -18.96 -15.38 -6.04
N PHE A 214 -19.02 -14.08 -5.71
CA PHE A 214 -18.45 -13.55 -4.48
C PHE A 214 -19.31 -13.87 -3.24
N HIS A 215 -20.55 -14.34 -3.42
CA HIS A 215 -21.46 -14.82 -2.36
C HIS A 215 -21.43 -16.34 -2.24
N SER A 216 -20.22 -16.91 -2.16
CA SER A 216 -20.05 -18.36 -2.12
C SER A 216 -19.10 -18.81 -1.02
N ASN A 217 -19.36 -20.02 -0.53
CA ASN A 217 -18.46 -20.77 0.33
C ASN A 217 -17.57 -21.68 -0.52
N LEU A 218 -16.26 -21.65 -0.26
CA LEU A 218 -15.31 -22.57 -0.89
C LEU A 218 -15.39 -23.95 -0.24
N VAL A 219 -15.50 -23.96 1.10
CA VAL A 219 -15.81 -25.13 1.93
C VAL A 219 -16.77 -24.70 3.03
N GLU A 220 -17.44 -25.66 3.68
CA GLU A 220 -18.37 -25.36 4.77
C GLU A 220 -17.70 -24.49 5.84
N GLY A 221 -18.27 -23.31 6.10
CA GLY A 221 -17.75 -22.32 7.05
C GLY A 221 -16.64 -21.40 6.54
N LEU A 222 -16.14 -21.56 5.31
CA LEU A 222 -15.11 -20.68 4.72
C LEU A 222 -15.64 -20.01 3.43
N SER A 223 -16.00 -18.74 3.54
CA SER A 223 -16.36 -17.94 2.37
C SER A 223 -15.14 -17.56 1.54
N LEU A 224 -15.36 -17.24 0.25
CA LEU A 224 -14.31 -16.72 -0.62
C LEU A 224 -13.65 -15.45 -0.03
N ALA A 225 -14.44 -14.56 0.60
CA ALA A 225 -13.91 -13.36 1.25
C ALA A 225 -12.95 -13.69 2.40
N TYR A 226 -13.28 -14.66 3.25
CA TYR A 226 -12.41 -15.12 4.34
C TYR A 226 -11.14 -15.80 3.82
N PHE A 227 -11.25 -16.58 2.73
CA PHE A 227 -10.08 -17.15 2.07
C PHE A 227 -9.14 -16.07 1.56
N ILE A 228 -9.65 -15.07 0.83
CA ILE A 228 -8.85 -13.94 0.35
C ILE A 228 -8.23 -13.17 1.53
N ALA A 229 -8.98 -12.85 2.57
CA ALA A 229 -8.45 -12.21 3.78
C ALA A 229 -7.30 -13.03 4.42
N THR A 230 -7.42 -14.35 4.44
CA THR A 230 -6.38 -15.24 4.94
C THR A 230 -5.11 -15.16 4.11
N THR A 231 -5.19 -15.01 2.78
CA THR A 231 -4.01 -14.83 1.93
C THR A 231 -3.25 -13.54 2.25
N PHE A 232 -3.96 -12.44 2.57
CA PHE A 232 -3.32 -11.20 3.04
C PHE A 232 -2.58 -11.41 4.36
N PHE A 233 -3.18 -12.11 5.33
CA PHE A 233 -2.52 -12.41 6.61
C PHE A 233 -1.30 -13.31 6.44
N ILE A 234 -1.38 -14.34 5.60
CA ILE A 234 -0.23 -15.22 5.29
C ILE A 234 0.89 -14.40 4.63
N SER A 235 0.57 -13.56 3.64
CA SER A 235 1.54 -12.67 2.99
C SER A 235 2.22 -11.74 4.00
N CYS A 236 1.45 -11.19 4.94
CA CYS A 236 1.97 -10.37 6.02
C CYS A 236 2.96 -11.14 6.91
N ILE A 237 2.61 -12.35 7.35
CA ILE A 237 3.47 -13.18 8.19
C ILE A 237 4.77 -13.56 7.46
N LEU A 238 4.68 -13.96 6.19
CA LEU A 238 5.84 -14.31 5.38
C LEU A 238 6.76 -13.11 5.16
N SER A 239 6.20 -11.93 4.88
CA SER A 239 6.97 -10.70 4.70
C SER A 239 7.66 -10.28 6.01
N LEU A 240 6.98 -10.39 7.14
CA LEU A 240 7.57 -10.14 8.47
C LEU A 240 8.72 -11.11 8.77
N ALA A 241 8.53 -12.40 8.49
CA ALA A 241 9.56 -13.41 8.69
C ALA A 241 10.81 -13.14 7.82
N SER A 242 10.61 -12.79 6.54
CA SER A 242 11.70 -12.41 5.63
C SER A 242 12.44 -11.17 6.14
N CYS A 243 11.69 -10.16 6.57
CA CYS A 243 12.25 -8.92 7.07
C CYS A 243 13.10 -9.14 8.33
N LEU A 244 12.58 -9.91 9.30
CA LEU A 244 13.31 -10.30 10.50
C LEU A 244 14.57 -11.11 10.17
N TYR A 245 14.49 -12.03 9.21
CA TYR A 245 15.63 -12.81 8.75
C TYR A 245 16.72 -11.92 8.14
N ASN A 246 16.36 -10.97 7.28
CA ASN A 246 17.31 -10.07 6.63
C ASN A 246 17.98 -9.12 7.63
N VAL A 247 17.21 -8.60 8.61
CA VAL A 247 17.77 -7.81 9.72
C VAL A 247 18.72 -8.66 10.56
N TYR A 248 18.32 -9.88 10.94
CA TYR A 248 19.21 -10.82 11.64
C TYR A 248 20.48 -11.09 10.85
N HIS A 249 20.38 -11.35 9.55
CA HIS A 249 21.51 -11.62 8.69
C HIS A 249 22.46 -10.41 8.64
N ALA A 250 21.93 -9.19 8.51
CA ALA A 250 22.73 -7.96 8.50
C ALA A 250 23.51 -7.74 9.80
N TYR A 251 22.88 -7.91 10.97
CA TYR A 251 23.54 -7.67 12.27
C TYR A 251 24.42 -8.83 12.74
N ILE A 252 23.99 -10.07 12.54
CA ILE A 252 24.63 -11.23 13.14
C ILE A 252 25.64 -11.87 12.19
N ILE A 253 25.29 -12.04 10.92
CA ILE A 253 26.11 -12.76 9.95
C ILE A 253 27.04 -11.81 9.20
N SER A 254 26.46 -10.82 8.51
CA SER A 254 27.21 -9.93 7.61
C SER A 254 27.94 -8.79 8.33
N LYS A 255 27.53 -8.43 9.56
CA LYS A 255 28.06 -7.29 10.32
C LYS A 255 27.94 -5.95 9.57
N THR A 256 26.87 -5.80 8.80
CA THR A 256 26.54 -4.62 8.00
C THR A 256 25.34 -3.83 8.56
N GLY A 257 24.76 -4.26 9.69
CA GLY A 257 23.66 -3.56 10.35
C GLY A 257 24.02 -2.11 10.69
N VAL A 258 23.06 -1.21 10.51
CA VAL A 258 23.27 0.24 10.53
C VAL A 258 23.12 0.84 11.93
N GLN A 259 22.19 0.33 12.74
CA GLN A 259 21.84 0.95 14.02
C GLN A 259 22.71 0.42 15.16
N GLU A 260 23.15 1.31 16.04
CA GLU A 260 24.06 0.96 17.14
C GLU A 260 23.43 0.03 18.18
N THR A 261 22.13 0.15 18.40
CA THR A 261 21.40 -0.61 19.42
C THR A 261 20.06 -1.12 18.89
N VAL A 262 19.57 -2.21 19.50
CA VAL A 262 18.22 -2.74 19.22
C VAL A 262 17.15 -1.70 19.48
N GLY A 263 17.29 -0.89 20.54
CA GLY A 263 16.35 0.19 20.84
C GLY A 263 16.28 1.24 19.72
N SER A 264 17.44 1.67 19.19
CA SER A 264 17.50 2.56 18.03
C SER A 264 16.87 1.93 16.79
N GLY A 265 17.09 0.62 16.58
CA GLY A 265 16.52 -0.16 15.48
C GLY A 265 14.99 -0.30 15.51
N LEU A 266 14.38 -0.32 16.70
CA LEU A 266 12.93 -0.45 16.87
C LEU A 266 12.19 0.89 16.91
N LYS A 267 12.91 2.01 17.07
CA LYS A 267 12.31 3.34 17.20
C LYS A 267 11.30 3.69 16.09
N PRO A 268 11.52 3.37 14.80
CA PRO A 268 10.54 3.66 13.76
C PRO A 268 9.20 2.94 13.89
N LEU A 269 9.17 1.80 14.60
CA LEU A 269 7.97 0.98 14.75
C LEU A 269 7.03 1.48 15.85
N ILE A 270 7.47 2.42 16.70
CA ILE A 270 6.67 2.94 17.81
C ILE A 270 5.40 3.63 17.29
N SER A 271 5.52 4.54 16.32
CA SER A 271 4.37 5.29 15.80
C SER A 271 3.35 4.40 15.06
N PRO A 272 3.76 3.49 14.13
CA PRO A 272 2.84 2.51 13.54
C PRO A 272 2.18 1.61 14.59
N PHE A 273 2.95 1.11 15.58
CA PHE A 273 2.41 0.26 16.64
C PHE A 273 1.32 0.98 17.44
N LEU A 274 1.55 2.24 17.81
CA LEU A 274 0.56 3.06 18.51
C LEU A 274 -0.68 3.29 17.65
N LEU A 275 -0.52 3.65 16.37
CA LEU A 275 -1.65 3.84 15.46
C LEU A 275 -2.50 2.58 15.34
N PHE A 276 -1.88 1.42 15.06
CA PHE A 276 -2.61 0.16 14.89
C PHE A 276 -3.28 -0.27 16.19
N SER A 277 -2.58 -0.16 17.33
CA SER A 277 -3.18 -0.50 18.63
C SER A 277 -4.37 0.41 18.97
N CYS A 278 -4.21 1.73 18.80
CA CYS A 278 -5.29 2.69 19.06
C CYS A 278 -6.49 2.47 18.13
N THR A 279 -6.27 2.20 16.85
CA THR A 279 -7.34 2.00 15.87
C THR A 279 -8.08 0.68 16.08
N LEU A 280 -7.38 -0.40 16.44
CA LEU A 280 -8.00 -1.67 16.82
C LEU A 280 -8.84 -1.52 18.10
N ILE A 281 -8.29 -0.88 19.14
CA ILE A 281 -9.03 -0.61 20.39
C ILE A 281 -10.25 0.28 20.10
N TRP A 282 -10.08 1.34 19.32
CA TRP A 282 -11.18 2.23 18.97
C TRP A 282 -12.26 1.51 18.15
N GLY A 283 -11.87 0.71 17.17
CA GLY A 283 -12.78 -0.09 16.36
C GLY A 283 -13.56 -1.13 17.17
N ALA A 284 -12.92 -1.79 18.14
CA ALA A 284 -13.55 -2.81 18.98
C ALA A 284 -14.46 -2.21 20.07
N TYR A 285 -14.07 -1.10 20.69
CA TYR A 285 -14.69 -0.60 21.91
C TYR A 285 -15.40 0.76 21.77
N SER A 286 -15.46 1.35 20.57
CA SER A 286 -16.17 2.60 20.34
C SER A 286 -17.64 2.50 20.80
N PRO A 287 -18.11 3.33 21.75
CA PRO A 287 -19.51 3.32 22.20
C PRO A 287 -20.51 3.57 21.06
N ASN A 288 -20.12 4.42 20.11
CA ASN A 288 -20.93 4.77 18.94
C ASN A 288 -20.80 3.76 17.79
N LYS A 289 -20.00 2.68 17.95
CA LYS A 289 -19.70 1.70 16.89
C LYS A 289 -19.29 2.33 15.54
N VAL A 290 -18.43 3.34 15.58
CA VAL A 290 -18.06 4.15 14.41
C VAL A 290 -17.54 3.31 13.23
N LEU A 291 -16.79 2.23 13.51
CA LEU A 291 -16.28 1.32 12.49
C LEU A 291 -17.41 0.61 11.73
N GLU A 292 -18.51 0.29 12.39
CA GLU A 292 -19.66 -0.35 11.75
C GLU A 292 -20.54 0.66 11.02
N LEU A 293 -20.64 1.90 11.52
CA LEU A 293 -21.49 2.96 10.97
C LEU A 293 -20.87 3.69 9.78
N ASP A 294 -19.57 3.97 9.82
CA ASP A 294 -18.84 4.64 8.75
C ASP A 294 -17.44 3.99 8.56
N PRO A 295 -17.41 2.73 8.06
CA PRO A 295 -16.17 1.99 7.89
C PRO A 295 -15.21 2.68 6.92
N ARG A 296 -15.71 3.31 5.85
CA ARG A 296 -14.87 3.93 4.82
C ARG A 296 -14.15 5.17 5.35
N ALA A 297 -14.84 6.06 6.07
CA ALA A 297 -14.18 7.19 6.71
C ALA A 297 -13.20 6.74 7.81
N PHE A 298 -13.54 5.68 8.55
CA PHE A 298 -12.65 5.10 9.56
C PHE A 298 -11.33 4.60 8.94
N PHE A 299 -11.42 3.78 7.89
CA PHE A 299 -10.26 3.25 7.17
C PHE A 299 -9.45 4.37 6.49
N TRP A 300 -10.13 5.33 5.86
CA TRP A 300 -9.48 6.49 5.26
C TRP A 300 -8.69 7.28 6.30
N THR A 301 -9.31 7.61 7.44
CA THR A 301 -8.65 8.36 8.53
C THR A 301 -7.43 7.64 9.05
N MET A 302 -7.54 6.34 9.31
CA MET A 302 -6.41 5.52 9.73
C MET A 302 -5.29 5.52 8.69
N GLY A 303 -5.64 5.33 7.42
CA GLY A 303 -4.70 5.33 6.30
C GLY A 303 -4.00 6.67 6.06
N VAL A 304 -4.68 7.80 6.25
CA VAL A 304 -4.08 9.15 6.19
C VAL A 304 -3.01 9.28 7.27
N VAL A 305 -3.33 8.89 8.51
CA VAL A 305 -2.38 8.98 9.63
C VAL A 305 -1.22 8.02 9.43
N PHE A 306 -1.47 6.81 8.94
CA PHE A 306 -0.42 5.85 8.58
C PHE A 306 0.54 6.43 7.54
N SER A 307 0.01 7.00 6.45
CA SER A 307 0.82 7.56 5.37
C SER A 307 1.63 8.76 5.85
N ASN A 308 1.06 9.58 6.75
CA ASN A 308 1.82 10.65 7.41
C ASN A 308 3.00 10.10 8.22
N ILE A 309 2.77 9.06 9.05
CA ILE A 309 3.82 8.40 9.82
C ILE A 309 4.89 7.81 8.89
N ALA A 310 4.49 7.14 7.80
CA ALA A 310 5.40 6.56 6.82
C ALA A 310 6.30 7.61 6.15
N VAL A 311 5.72 8.73 5.68
CA VAL A 311 6.48 9.84 5.09
C VAL A 311 7.48 10.43 6.08
N TYR A 312 7.08 10.63 7.35
CA TYR A 312 8.00 11.07 8.40
C TYR A 312 9.11 10.06 8.65
N PHE A 313 8.80 8.77 8.63
CA PHE A 313 9.80 7.73 8.76
C PHE A 313 10.81 7.77 7.59
N PHE A 314 10.37 8.01 6.37
CA PHE A 314 11.25 8.09 5.20
C PHE A 314 12.22 9.26 5.25
N ILE A 315 11.83 10.37 5.86
CA ILE A 315 12.74 11.48 6.13
C ILE A 315 13.91 11.04 7.03
N PHE A 316 13.75 10.03 7.89
CA PHE A 316 14.84 9.46 8.69
C PHE A 316 15.67 8.39 7.94
N LEU A 317 15.19 7.91 6.79
CA LEU A 317 15.94 6.97 5.93
C LEU A 317 16.92 7.69 4.99
N ILE A 318 16.78 9.01 4.84
CA ILE A 318 17.53 9.87 3.93
C ILE A 318 18.56 10.70 4.71
#